data_AF-A0A7X3V0F8-F1
#
_entry.id   AF-A0A7X3V0F8-F1
#
_cell.length_a   1.000
_cell.length_b   1.000
_cell.length_c   1.000
_cell.angle_alpha   90.00
_cell.angle_beta   90.00
_cell.angle_gamma   90.00
#
_symmetry.space_group_name_H-M   'P 1'
#
loop_
_entity.id
_entity.type
_entity.pdbx_description
1 polymer ?
#
loop_
_entity_poly.entity_id
_entity_poly.type
_entity_poly.pdbx_seq_one_letter_code
_entity_poly.pdbx_strand_id
1 'polypeptide(L)'
;MNANLSNEVSHEELMRFLDGEVTPEERARIEGRLAGSSELQREFAIFRSMKQDLQDLSFAAPVDDSVWDRIRNRITQPVGWLLALAGFIAWLGYGVWTFVWSPSAIVVKLATGAIVIGILVLLANVIWDRYREYGTDPYRHVQR
;
A
#
# COMPACT_ATOMS: atom_id res chain seq x y z
N MET A 1 -24.65 0.17 -47.47
CA MET A 1 -25.58 -0.43 -46.48
C MET A 1 -25.42 -1.94 -46.58
N ASN A 2 -24.52 -2.54 -45.80
CA ASN A 2 -24.27 -3.99 -45.81
C ASN A 2 -24.56 -4.55 -44.41
N ALA A 3 -25.78 -5.06 -44.26
CA ALA A 3 -26.31 -5.65 -43.04
C ALA A 3 -26.01 -7.16 -43.01
N ASN A 4 -24.75 -7.54 -42.75
CA ASN A 4 -24.39 -8.96 -42.64
C ASN A 4 -23.21 -9.26 -41.70
N LEU A 5 -23.17 -8.63 -40.51
CA LEU A 5 -22.16 -8.91 -39.46
C LEU A 5 -22.78 -9.16 -38.07
N SER A 6 -24.10 -9.36 -37.96
CA SER A 6 -24.80 -9.37 -36.66
C SER A 6 -25.03 -10.78 -36.06
N ASN A 7 -24.20 -11.78 -36.36
CA ASN A 7 -24.45 -13.16 -35.89
C ASN A 7 -23.22 -13.99 -35.47
N GLU A 8 -22.03 -13.41 -35.53
CA GLU A 8 -20.80 -14.04 -35.04
C GLU A 8 -20.32 -13.23 -33.83
N VAL A 9 -20.08 -13.92 -32.72
CA VAL A 9 -19.43 -13.29 -31.55
C VAL A 9 -17.99 -13.08 -31.95
N SER A 10 -17.55 -11.82 -32.02
CA SER A 10 -16.19 -11.52 -32.46
C SER A 10 -15.17 -11.83 -31.34
N HIS A 11 -13.90 -12.02 -31.71
CA HIS A 11 -12.82 -12.19 -30.74
C HIS A 11 -12.75 -11.01 -29.74
N GLU A 12 -13.03 -9.80 -30.22
CA GLU A 12 -13.06 -8.58 -29.40
C GLU A 12 -14.18 -8.63 -28.35
N GLU A 13 -15.37 -9.12 -28.72
CA GLU A 13 -16.47 -9.32 -27.79
C GLU A 13 -16.16 -10.39 -26.73
N LEU A 14 -15.47 -11.48 -27.10
CA LEU A 14 -15.04 -12.52 -26.15
C LEU A 14 -14.01 -11.99 -25.13
N MET A 15 -13.06 -11.16 -25.57
CA MET A 15 -12.09 -10.53 -24.67
C MET A 15 -12.80 -9.56 -23.71
N ARG A 16 -13.67 -8.69 -24.22
CA ARG A 16 -14.48 -7.77 -23.41
C ARG A 16 -15.35 -8.52 -22.39
N PHE A 17 -15.90 -9.67 -22.79
CA PHE A 17 -16.65 -10.56 -21.90
C PHE A 17 -15.78 -11.18 -20.81
N LEU A 18 -14.56 -11.63 -21.14
CA LEU A 18 -13.58 -12.17 -20.19
C LEU A 18 -13.06 -11.11 -19.20
N ASP A 19 -13.00 -9.84 -19.61
CA ASP A 19 -12.59 -8.71 -18.79
C ASP A 19 -13.73 -8.10 -17.97
N GLY A 20 -14.98 -8.54 -18.21
CA GLY A 20 -16.16 -8.08 -17.48
C GLY A 20 -16.67 -6.70 -17.93
N GLU A 21 -16.24 -6.23 -19.10
CA GLU A 21 -16.56 -4.92 -19.68
C GLU A 21 -17.83 -4.94 -20.56
N VAL A 22 -18.58 -6.05 -20.58
CA VAL A 22 -19.85 -6.16 -21.31
C VAL A 22 -21.05 -5.79 -20.44
N THR A 23 -22.11 -5.26 -21.04
CA THR A 23 -23.36 -5.01 -20.30
C THR A 23 -24.08 -6.33 -19.96
N PRO A 24 -25.01 -6.33 -18.99
CA PRO A 24 -25.79 -7.52 -18.63
C PRO A 24 -26.55 -8.14 -19.81
N GLU A 25 -27.04 -7.31 -20.74
CA GLU A 25 -27.77 -7.73 -21.94
C GLU A 25 -26.84 -8.39 -22.96
N GLU A 26 -25.63 -7.86 -23.13
CA GLU A 26 -24.59 -8.43 -24.00
C GLU A 26 -24.05 -9.75 -23.44
N ARG A 27 -23.88 -9.83 -22.12
CA ARG A 27 -23.48 -11.06 -21.41
C ARG A 27 -24.45 -12.22 -21.68
N ALA A 28 -25.75 -12.00 -21.52
CA ALA A 28 -26.75 -13.04 -21.76
C ALA A 28 -26.76 -13.52 -23.23
N ARG A 29 -26.51 -12.60 -24.18
CA ARG A 29 -26.34 -12.93 -25.61
C ARG A 29 -25.13 -13.83 -25.84
N ILE A 30 -23.98 -13.47 -25.28
CA ILE A 30 -22.72 -14.21 -25.44
C ILE A 30 -22.82 -15.59 -24.77
N GLU A 31 -23.37 -15.68 -23.57
CA GLU A 31 -23.57 -16.95 -22.85
C GLU A 31 -24.50 -17.90 -23.60
N GLY A 32 -25.61 -17.39 -24.16
CA GLY A 32 -26.50 -18.18 -25.00
C GLY A 32 -25.83 -18.74 -26.26
N ARG A 33 -24.89 -17.99 -26.84
CA ARG A 33 -24.10 -18.44 -28.00
C ARG A 33 -22.99 -19.40 -27.61
N LEU A 34 -22.35 -19.19 -26.46
CA LEU A 34 -21.37 -20.10 -25.89
C LEU A 34 -22.00 -21.46 -25.62
N ALA A 35 -23.24 -21.51 -25.14
CA ALA A 35 -23.98 -22.74 -24.92
C ALA A 35 -24.31 -23.49 -26.23
N GLY A 36 -24.43 -22.76 -27.36
CA GLY A 36 -24.81 -23.29 -28.66
C GLY A 36 -23.66 -23.67 -29.60
N SER A 37 -22.41 -23.38 -29.27
CA SER A 37 -21.26 -23.65 -30.15
C SER A 37 -20.06 -24.23 -29.40
N SER A 38 -19.67 -25.45 -29.75
CA SER A 38 -18.45 -26.10 -29.23
C SER A 38 -17.17 -25.43 -29.70
N GLU A 39 -17.19 -24.77 -30.86
CA GLU A 39 -16.04 -24.04 -31.40
C GLU A 39 -15.76 -22.78 -30.58
N LEU A 40 -16.81 -22.02 -30.26
CA LEU A 40 -16.72 -20.81 -29.46
C LEU A 40 -16.31 -21.11 -28.01
N GLN A 41 -16.75 -22.25 -27.46
CA GLN A 41 -16.29 -22.73 -26.15
C GLN A 41 -14.79 -23.03 -26.14
N ARG A 42 -14.27 -23.64 -27.22
CA ARG A 42 -12.84 -23.93 -27.33
C ARG A 42 -12.02 -22.65 -27.41
N GLU A 43 -12.46 -21.68 -28.20
CA GLU A 43 -11.81 -20.38 -28.33
C GLU A 43 -11.80 -19.62 -27.00
N PHE A 44 -12.94 -19.60 -26.30
CA PHE A 44 -13.06 -19.04 -24.96
C PHE A 44 -12.12 -19.70 -23.94
N ALA A 45 -11.95 -21.03 -24.00
CA ALA A 45 -11.03 -21.75 -23.12
C ALA A 45 -9.57 -21.35 -23.36
N ILE A 46 -9.16 -21.13 -24.61
CA ILE A 46 -7.81 -20.68 -24.98
C ILE A 46 -7.54 -19.27 -24.45
N PHE A 47 -8.48 -18.34 -24.63
CA PHE A 47 -8.31 -16.98 -24.11
C PHE A 47 -8.27 -16.96 -22.58
N ARG A 48 -9.09 -17.80 -21.93
CA ARG A 48 -9.07 -17.94 -20.48
C ARG A 48 -7.74 -18.48 -19.96
N SER A 49 -7.17 -19.51 -20.59
CA SER A 49 -5.87 -20.06 -20.16
C SER A 49 -4.74 -19.05 -20.36
N MET A 50 -4.72 -18.33 -21.49
CA MET A 50 -3.73 -17.28 -21.73
C MET A 50 -3.82 -16.14 -20.71
N LYS A 51 -5.04 -15.74 -20.31
CA LYS A 51 -5.25 -14.76 -19.24
C LYS A 51 -4.72 -15.27 -17.89
N GLN A 52 -4.91 -16.56 -17.59
CA GLN A 52 -4.41 -17.17 -16.36
C GLN A 52 -2.87 -17.25 -16.36
N ASP A 53 -2.25 -17.65 -17.46
CA ASP A 53 -0.79 -17.69 -17.59
C ASP A 53 -0.18 -16.28 -17.43
N LEU A 54 -0.81 -15.27 -18.02
CA LEU A 54 -0.41 -13.87 -17.84
C LEU A 54 -0.63 -13.40 -16.40
N GLN A 55 -1.69 -13.83 -15.73
CA GLN A 55 -1.93 -13.55 -14.31
C GLN A 55 -0.84 -14.19 -13.44
N ASP A 56 -0.50 -15.46 -13.66
CA ASP A 56 0.55 -16.17 -12.93
C ASP A 56 1.93 -15.54 -13.15
N LEU A 57 2.20 -15.02 -14.35
CA LEU A 57 3.37 -14.18 -14.63
C LEU A 57 3.30 -12.81 -13.94
N SER A 58 2.12 -12.19 -13.87
CA SER A 58 1.90 -10.92 -13.16
C SER A 58 2.02 -11.07 -11.64
N PHE A 59 1.73 -12.24 -11.09
CA PHE A 59 1.97 -12.58 -9.67
C PHE A 59 3.47 -12.74 -9.35
N ALA A 60 4.33 -12.94 -10.35
CA ALA A 60 5.79 -12.89 -10.20
C ALA A 60 6.36 -11.46 -10.30
N ALA A 61 5.56 -10.49 -10.76
CA ALA A 61 5.83 -9.07 -10.58
C ALA A 61 5.23 -8.62 -9.22
N PRO A 62 5.86 -7.68 -8.49
CA PRO A 62 5.32 -7.24 -7.20
C PRO A 62 3.95 -6.59 -7.43
N VAL A 63 2.90 -7.33 -7.09
CA VAL A 63 1.50 -6.89 -7.14
C VAL A 63 1.31 -5.81 -6.08
N ASP A 64 1.10 -4.58 -6.57
CA ASP A 64 0.56 -3.40 -5.89
C ASP A 64 0.59 -3.39 -4.36
N ASP A 65 1.51 -2.58 -3.83
CA ASP A 65 1.75 -2.29 -2.42
C ASP A 65 0.53 -1.74 -1.63
N SER A 66 -0.62 -1.46 -2.25
CA SER A 66 -1.72 -0.69 -1.63
C SER A 66 -2.58 -1.44 -0.59
N VAL A 67 -2.56 -2.78 -0.62
CA VAL A 67 -3.31 -3.62 0.35
C VAL A 67 -2.41 -3.96 1.54
N TRP A 68 -1.14 -4.28 1.30
CA TRP A 68 -0.15 -4.55 2.34
C TRP A 68 0.27 -3.27 3.08
N ASP A 69 0.31 -2.10 2.43
CA ASP A 69 0.55 -0.81 3.12
C ASP A 69 -0.58 -0.44 4.09
N ARG A 70 -1.83 -0.83 3.78
CA ARG A 70 -2.98 -0.56 4.64
C ARG A 70 -2.96 -1.39 5.92
N ILE A 71 -2.40 -2.59 5.86
CA ILE A 71 -2.27 -3.49 7.01
C ILE A 71 -1.00 -3.16 7.82
N ARG A 72 0.11 -2.87 7.13
CA ARG A 72 1.39 -2.48 7.75
C ARG A 72 1.32 -1.13 8.47
N ASN A 73 0.53 -0.17 8.00
CA ASN A 73 0.41 1.12 8.69
C ASN A 73 -0.43 1.10 9.97
N ARG A 74 -1.22 0.04 10.24
CA ARG A 74 -2.19 0.06 11.35
C ARG A 74 -1.78 -0.74 12.58
N ILE A 75 -0.85 -1.68 12.45
CA ILE A 75 -0.44 -2.58 13.56
C ILE A 75 1.02 -2.38 13.98
N THR A 76 1.94 -2.08 13.05
CA THR A 76 3.36 -1.84 13.39
C THR A 76 3.65 -0.42 13.89
N GLN A 77 2.82 0.57 13.57
CA GLN A 77 3.06 1.97 13.97
C GLN A 77 2.85 2.27 15.48
N PRO A 78 1.79 1.82 16.17
CA PRO A 78 1.59 2.20 17.57
C PRO A 78 2.52 1.45 18.55
N VAL A 79 2.83 0.18 18.27
CA VAL A 79 3.71 -0.63 19.15
C VAL A 79 5.15 -0.14 19.08
N GLY A 80 5.64 0.21 17.88
CA GLY A 80 6.96 0.82 17.71
C GLY A 80 7.08 2.15 18.45
N TRP A 81 6.04 2.99 18.41
CA TRP A 81 5.99 4.25 19.16
C TRP A 81 5.94 4.05 20.67
N LEU A 82 5.17 3.07 21.16
CA LEU A 82 5.11 2.74 22.59
C LEU A 82 6.46 2.25 23.11
N LEU A 83 7.13 1.36 22.37
CA LEU A 83 8.48 0.89 22.71
C LEU A 83 9.51 2.01 22.66
N ALA A 84 9.46 2.87 21.64
CA ALA A 84 10.34 4.03 21.52
C ALA A 84 10.13 5.01 22.68
N LEU A 85 8.88 5.30 23.04
CA LEU A 85 8.56 6.19 24.16
C LEU A 85 9.01 5.58 25.51
N ALA A 86 8.75 4.29 25.73
CA ALA A 86 9.17 3.58 26.93
C ALA A 86 10.70 3.54 27.06
N GLY A 87 11.41 3.22 25.97
CA GLY A 87 12.87 3.23 25.93
C GLY A 87 13.45 4.62 26.15
N PHE A 88 12.83 5.65 25.58
CA PHE A 88 13.23 7.04 25.77
C PHE A 88 13.06 7.49 27.23
N ILE A 89 11.95 7.16 27.87
CA ILE A 89 11.71 7.45 29.30
C ILE A 89 12.75 6.72 30.18
N ALA A 90 13.01 5.44 29.90
CA ALA A 90 14.01 4.67 30.63
C ALA A 90 15.43 5.26 30.46
N TRP A 91 15.79 5.66 29.24
CA TRP A 91 17.07 6.30 28.95
C TRP A 91 17.23 7.65 29.65
N LEU A 92 16.18 8.49 29.65
CA LEU A 92 16.17 9.74 30.40
C LEU A 92 16.30 9.50 31.91
N GLY A 93 15.57 8.53 32.45
CA GLY A 93 15.65 8.18 33.87
C GLY A 93 17.06 7.73 34.27
N TYR A 94 17.69 6.88 33.46
CA TYR A 94 19.07 6.45 33.67
C TYR A 94 20.06 7.60 33.52
N GLY A 95 19.88 8.47 32.51
CA GLY A 95 20.70 9.66 32.32
C GLY A 95 20.63 10.62 33.51
N VAL A 96 19.43 10.90 34.02
CA VAL A 96 19.24 11.73 35.22
C VAL A 96 19.86 11.09 36.45
N TRP A 97 19.63 9.79 36.67
CA TRP A 97 20.21 9.07 37.81
C TRP A 97 21.74 9.12 37.81
N THR A 98 22.35 8.77 36.68
CA THR A 98 23.83 8.80 36.53
C THR A 98 24.38 10.21 36.70
N PHE A 99 23.66 11.22 36.20
CA PHE A 99 24.07 12.60 36.28
C PHE A 99 23.98 13.17 37.72
N VAL A 100 22.92 12.84 38.46
CA VAL A 100 22.71 13.25 39.86
C VAL A 100 23.78 12.63 40.76
N TRP A 101 24.03 11.32 40.62
CA TRP A 101 25.02 10.60 41.44
C TRP A 101 26.47 10.76 40.97
N SER A 102 26.72 11.39 39.81
CA SER A 102 28.10 11.59 39.35
C SER A 102 28.85 12.63 40.19
N PRO A 103 30.07 12.30 40.68
CA PRO A 103 30.98 13.26 41.27
C PRO A 103 31.69 14.03 40.14
N SER A 104 30.97 14.95 39.50
CA SER A 104 31.48 15.79 38.41
C SER A 104 31.25 17.26 38.69
N ALA A 105 32.11 18.13 38.14
CA ALA A 105 32.01 19.58 38.32
C ALA A 105 30.70 20.13 37.73
N ILE A 106 30.11 21.13 38.39
CA ILE A 106 28.80 21.68 38.02
C ILE A 106 28.77 22.26 36.59
N VAL A 107 29.90 22.78 36.11
CA VAL A 107 30.04 23.29 34.74
C VAL A 107 29.92 22.17 33.70
N VAL A 108 30.54 21.01 33.97
CA VAL A 108 30.43 19.82 33.11
C VAL A 108 28.99 19.34 33.08
N LYS A 109 28.32 19.32 34.24
CA LYS A 109 26.90 19.00 34.35
C LYS A 109 26.08 19.93 33.44
N LEU A 110 26.22 21.25 33.58
CA LEU A 110 25.48 22.22 32.77
C LEU A 110 25.76 22.09 31.27
N ALA A 111 27.02 21.92 30.86
CA ALA A 111 27.41 21.77 29.46
C ALA A 111 26.81 20.49 28.84
N THR A 112 26.94 19.35 29.51
CA THR A 112 26.37 18.08 29.04
C THR A 112 24.84 18.15 29.01
N GLY A 113 24.21 18.74 30.03
CA GLY A 113 22.75 18.95 30.05
C GLY A 113 22.25 19.81 28.89
N ALA A 114 22.93 20.91 28.60
CA ALA A 114 22.58 21.79 27.49
C ALA A 114 22.65 21.09 26.12
N ILE A 115 23.67 20.24 25.90
CA ILE A 115 23.81 19.44 24.68
C ILE A 115 22.65 18.44 24.55
N VAL A 116 22.38 17.69 25.61
CA VAL A 116 21.28 16.70 25.61
C VAL A 116 19.95 17.39 25.35
N ILE A 117 19.64 18.47 26.08
CA ILE A 117 18.41 19.25 25.89
C ILE A 117 18.32 19.77 24.45
N GLY A 118 19.41 20.29 23.89
CA GLY A 118 19.46 20.74 22.50
C GLY A 118 19.10 19.64 21.50
N ILE A 119 19.65 18.44 21.68
CA ILE A 119 19.33 17.27 20.85
C ILE A 119 17.85 16.91 21.00
N LEU A 120 17.32 16.89 22.23
CA LEU A 120 15.90 16.57 22.47
C LEU A 120 14.96 17.56 21.82
N VAL A 121 15.28 18.86 21.87
CA VAL A 121 14.48 19.91 21.23
C VAL A 121 14.50 19.76 19.70
N LEU A 122 15.66 19.49 19.11
CA LEU A 122 15.78 19.25 17.67
C LEU A 122 14.95 18.02 17.26
N LEU A 123 15.05 16.94 18.03
CA LEU A 123 14.34 15.69 17.75
C LEU A 123 12.82 15.87 17.92
N ALA A 124 12.39 16.62 18.93
CA ALA A 124 10.99 17.00 19.12
C ALA A 124 10.44 17.85 17.96
N ASN A 125 11.22 18.79 17.43
CA ASN A 125 10.82 19.58 16.25
C ASN A 125 10.62 18.70 15.01
N VAL A 126 11.55 17.77 14.74
CA VAL A 126 11.41 16.84 13.61
C VAL A 126 10.17 15.95 13.77
N ILE A 127 9.93 15.44 14.98
CA ILE A 127 8.72 14.65 15.28
C ILE A 127 7.46 15.50 15.09
N TRP A 128 7.47 16.74 15.57
CA TRP A 128 6.33 17.65 15.50
C TRP A 128 5.98 18.01 14.05
N ASP A 129 6.98 18.38 13.26
CA ASP A 129 6.81 18.66 11.83
C ASP A 129 6.27 17.42 11.11
N ARG A 130 6.81 16.24 11.40
CA ARG A 130 6.35 14.99 10.80
C ARG A 130 4.92 14.63 11.21
N TYR A 131 4.55 14.87 12.46
CA TYR A 131 3.19 14.62 12.96
C TYR A 131 2.19 15.59 12.32
N ARG A 132 2.57 16.87 12.16
CA ARG A 132 1.75 17.90 11.51
C ARG A 132 1.56 17.63 10.03
N GLU A 133 2.60 17.22 9.32
CA GLU A 133 2.52 16.80 7.91
C GLU A 133 1.61 15.58 7.72
N TYR A 134 1.65 14.61 8.64
CA TYR A 134 0.81 13.41 8.57
C TYR A 134 -0.70 13.73 8.58
N GLY A 135 -1.10 14.82 9.25
CA GLY A 135 -2.48 15.28 9.31
C GLY A 135 -2.91 16.22 8.17
N THR A 136 -1.95 16.75 7.39
CA THR A 136 -2.19 17.87 6.48
C THR A 136 -1.59 17.67 5.10
N ASP A 137 -1.48 16.43 4.62
CA ASP A 137 -0.97 16.15 3.27
C ASP A 137 -2.13 16.13 2.24
N PRO A 138 -2.31 17.19 1.42
CA PRO A 138 -3.34 17.26 0.39
C PRO A 138 -2.91 16.54 -0.90
N TYR A 139 -1.68 16.03 -0.99
CA TYR A 139 -1.12 15.35 -2.16
C TYR A 139 -1.34 13.83 -2.15
N ARG A 140 -2.15 13.32 -1.23
CA ARG A 140 -2.57 11.91 -1.17
C ARG A 140 -3.21 11.37 -2.46
N HIS A 141 -3.62 12.24 -3.38
CA HIS A 141 -4.38 11.86 -4.58
C HIS A 141 -3.71 12.22 -5.91
N VAL A 142 -2.45 12.66 -5.91
CA VAL A 142 -1.76 12.98 -7.18
C VAL A 142 -0.89 11.81 -7.59
N GLN A 143 -1.46 10.90 -8.40
CA GLN A 143 -0.70 9.92 -9.18
C GLN A 143 -0.04 10.65 -10.37
N ARG A 144 1.24 10.38 -10.62
CA ARG A 144 1.96 10.80 -11.84
C ARG A 144 2.06 9.65 -12.81
#